data_AF-B5Y7X5-F1
#
_entry.id   AF-B5Y7X5-F1
#
_cell.length_a   1.000
_cell.length_b   1.000
_cell.length_c   1.000
_cell.angle_alpha   90.00
_cell.angle_beta   90.00
_cell.angle_gamma   90.00
#
_symmetry.space_group_name_H-M   'P 1'
#
loop_
_entity.id
_entity.type
_entity.pdbx_description
1 polymer ?
#
loop_
_entity_poly.entity_id
_entity_poly.type
_entity_poly.pdbx_seq_one_letter_code
_entity_poly.pdbx_strand_id
1 'polypeptide(L)'
;MLTAPKALGRDSIDVKLIEDRETLSTILDEAKKFQDKWPFYSRDAKTLEDKDFILLLAYAEDKKPANLNCGLCKMDCDSARQGKTFCVFSALDLGIGLGVAVDVFNDFGVDNRIQWTLGEACKSLGLCPEGSVAIAVPMHVSSKNVFFDRFWWDRK
;
A
#
# COMPACT_ATOMS: atom_id res chain seq x y z
N MET A 1 7.32 14.76 -7.38
CA MET A 1 5.94 14.54 -7.84
C MET A 1 5.61 13.10 -7.52
N LEU A 2 4.53 12.79 -6.81
CA LEU A 2 4.21 11.39 -6.47
C LEU A 2 3.22 10.80 -7.47
N THR A 3 2.17 11.53 -7.84
CA THR A 3 1.16 11.05 -8.79
C THR A 3 1.03 12.01 -9.97
N ALA A 4 0.54 11.51 -11.11
CA ALA A 4 0.17 12.30 -12.27
C ALA A 4 -1.35 12.17 -12.49
N PRO A 5 -2.18 12.92 -11.74
CA PRO A 5 -3.60 12.67 -11.62
C PRO A 5 -4.29 12.68 -12.98
N LYS A 6 -4.78 11.51 -13.41
CA LYS A 6 -5.41 11.33 -14.73
C LYS A 6 -6.86 11.77 -14.75
N ALA A 7 -7.50 11.83 -13.58
CA ALA A 7 -8.81 12.44 -13.41
C ALA A 7 -8.69 13.93 -13.09
N LEU A 8 -8.65 14.76 -14.15
CA LEU A 8 -8.87 16.22 -14.04
C LEU A 8 -7.92 16.97 -13.10
N GLY A 9 -6.69 16.49 -12.91
CA GLY A 9 -5.71 17.16 -12.04
C GLY A 9 -6.02 17.08 -10.55
N ARG A 10 -6.94 16.21 -10.12
CA ARG A 10 -7.33 16.08 -8.70
C ARG A 10 -6.43 15.11 -7.98
N ASP A 11 -5.85 15.55 -6.87
CA ASP A 11 -5.18 14.65 -5.95
C ASP A 11 -6.20 13.90 -5.09
N SER A 12 -6.11 12.57 -5.11
CA SER A 12 -6.98 11.67 -4.36
C SER A 12 -6.20 10.60 -3.61
N ILE A 13 -4.86 10.66 -3.64
CA ILE A 13 -4.00 9.68 -3.00
C ILE A 13 -3.49 10.27 -1.68
N ASP A 14 -3.85 9.62 -0.59
CA ASP A 14 -3.28 9.85 0.73
C ASP A 14 -1.95 9.12 0.85
N VAL A 15 -0.98 9.77 1.48
CA VAL A 15 0.40 9.29 1.55
C VAL A 15 0.92 9.50 2.96
N LYS A 16 1.40 8.42 3.58
CA LYS A 16 1.91 8.46 4.95
C LYS A 16 3.23 7.70 5.05
N LEU A 17 4.27 8.38 5.51
CA LEU A 17 5.51 7.74 5.93
C LEU A 17 5.35 7.29 7.38
N ILE A 18 5.68 6.03 7.64
CA ILE A 18 5.65 5.41 8.95
C ILE A 18 7.09 4.97 9.25
N GLU A 19 7.69 5.59 10.26
CA GLU A 19 9.09 5.39 10.66
C GLU A 19 9.23 5.10 12.16
N ASP A 20 8.14 5.22 12.92
CA ASP A 20 8.15 4.93 14.35
C ASP A 20 8.10 3.42 14.60
N ARG A 21 9.03 2.94 15.42
CA ARG A 21 9.20 1.50 15.68
C ARG A 21 7.97 0.83 16.29
N GLU A 22 7.21 1.56 17.10
CA GLU A 22 6.01 1.04 17.76
C GLU A 22 4.89 0.76 16.74
N THR A 23 4.58 1.71 15.87
CA THR A 23 3.60 1.53 14.80
C THR A 23 4.07 0.50 13.80
N LEU A 24 5.36 0.49 13.44
CA LEU A 24 5.92 -0.56 12.57
C LEU A 24 5.71 -1.95 13.17
N SER A 25 6.10 -2.19 14.43
CA SER A 25 5.85 -3.47 15.11
C SER A 25 4.37 -3.84 15.11
N THR A 26 3.50 -2.88 15.41
CA THR A 26 2.04 -3.08 15.44
C THR A 26 1.50 -3.49 14.07
N ILE A 27 1.98 -2.89 12.97
CA ILE A 27 1.61 -3.28 11.61
C ILE A 27 2.05 -4.70 11.30
N LEU A 28 3.26 -5.10 11.68
CA LEU A 28 3.76 -6.44 11.43
C LEU A 28 2.99 -7.50 12.20
N ASP A 29 2.67 -7.22 13.46
CA ASP A 29 1.88 -8.12 14.30
C ASP A 29 0.43 -8.23 13.82
N GLU A 30 -0.14 -7.12 13.36
CA GLU A 30 -1.45 -7.11 12.72
C GLU A 30 -1.43 -7.93 11.42
N ALA A 31 -0.42 -7.76 10.57
CA ALA A 31 -0.26 -8.55 9.35
C ALA A 31 -0.22 -10.06 9.65
N LYS A 32 0.50 -10.48 10.71
CA LYS A 32 0.56 -11.89 11.14
C LYS A 32 -0.82 -12.47 11.49
N LYS A 33 -1.80 -11.66 11.93
CA LYS A 33 -3.16 -12.16 12.26
C LYS A 33 -3.91 -12.69 11.03
N PHE A 34 -3.56 -12.25 9.83
CA PHE A 34 -4.18 -12.73 8.58
C PHE A 34 -3.59 -14.06 8.07
N GLN A 35 -2.57 -14.60 8.74
CA GLN A 35 -1.86 -15.81 8.29
C GLN A 35 -2.75 -17.05 8.14
N ASP A 36 -3.79 -17.17 8.97
CA ASP A 36 -4.71 -18.31 8.95
C ASP A 36 -5.51 -18.36 7.64
N LYS A 37 -5.81 -17.20 7.07
CA LYS A 37 -6.45 -17.08 5.77
C LYS A 37 -5.42 -17.17 4.64
N TRP A 38 -4.27 -16.51 4.83
CA TRP A 38 -3.25 -16.33 3.81
C TRP A 38 -1.84 -16.46 4.42
N PRO A 39 -1.22 -17.65 4.36
CA PRO A 39 0.05 -17.91 5.05
C PRO A 39 1.21 -16.98 4.68
N PHE A 40 1.16 -16.37 3.49
CA PHE A 40 2.20 -15.45 3.02
C PHE A 40 2.24 -14.11 3.79
N TYR A 41 1.21 -13.76 4.57
CA TYR A 41 1.24 -12.57 5.43
C TYR A 41 2.30 -12.67 6.52
N SER A 42 2.43 -13.84 7.15
CA SER A 42 3.43 -14.08 8.19
C SER A 42 4.85 -13.95 7.63
N ARG A 43 5.09 -14.48 6.41
CA ARG A 43 6.35 -14.30 5.68
C ARG A 43 6.65 -12.83 5.41
N ASP A 44 5.66 -12.11 4.89
CA ASP A 44 5.79 -10.69 4.53
C ASP A 44 6.10 -9.84 5.77
N ALA A 45 5.44 -10.11 6.89
CA ALA A 45 5.72 -9.45 8.16
C ALA A 45 7.12 -9.78 8.71
N LYS A 46 7.51 -11.06 8.68
CA LYS A 46 8.84 -11.51 9.13
C LYS A 46 9.98 -10.92 8.29
N THR A 47 9.73 -10.65 7.01
CA THR A 47 10.69 -9.97 6.14
C THR A 47 11.06 -8.58 6.65
N LEU A 48 10.28 -7.98 7.56
CA LEU A 48 10.41 -6.60 8.02
C LEU A 48 10.63 -6.43 9.53
N GLU A 49 10.81 -7.51 10.30
CA GLU A 49 10.87 -7.49 11.77
C GLU A 49 11.90 -6.50 12.37
N ASP A 50 12.95 -6.17 11.61
CA ASP A 50 14.04 -5.27 12.03
C ASP A 50 14.16 -4.00 11.15
N LYS A 51 13.08 -3.50 10.52
CA LYS A 51 13.20 -2.59 9.35
C LYS A 51 12.54 -1.23 9.49
N ASP A 52 13.14 -0.26 8.81
CA ASP A 52 13.15 1.13 9.26
C ASP A 52 12.00 2.00 8.76
N PHE A 53 11.30 1.63 7.66
CA PHE A 53 10.25 2.51 7.12
C PHE A 53 9.17 1.77 6.32
N ILE A 54 7.93 2.28 6.38
CA ILE A 54 6.84 1.93 5.47
C ILE A 54 6.27 3.21 4.87
N LEU A 55 6.23 3.30 3.53
CA LEU A 55 5.42 4.31 2.84
C LEU A 55 4.05 3.72 2.51
N LEU A 56 3.00 4.23 3.16
CA LEU A 56 1.61 3.87 2.89
C LEU A 56 1.01 4.82 1.86
N LEU A 57 0.44 4.28 0.79
CA LEU A 57 -0.37 5.03 -0.17
C LEU A 57 -1.78 4.47 -0.16
N ALA A 58 -2.78 5.34 -0.11
CA ALA A 58 -4.17 4.93 -0.08
C ALA A 58 -5.07 5.90 -0.85
N TYR A 59 -6.25 5.43 -1.27
CA TYR A 59 -7.34 6.33 -1.64
C TYR A 59 -8.64 5.82 -1.06
N ALA A 60 -9.48 6.75 -0.59
CA ALA A 60 -10.77 6.44 -0.01
C ALA A 60 -11.79 6.05 -1.09
N GLU A 61 -12.61 5.04 -0.80
CA GLU A 61 -13.64 4.52 -1.71
C GLU A 61 -14.74 5.54 -2.01
N ASP A 62 -15.08 6.37 -1.03
CA ASP A 62 -16.35 7.09 -0.92
C ASP A 62 -16.30 8.56 -1.37
N LYS A 63 -15.12 9.20 -1.44
CA LYS A 63 -15.09 10.67 -1.41
C LYS A 63 -14.93 11.39 -2.75
N LYS A 64 -14.25 10.81 -3.74
CA LYS A 64 -13.88 11.58 -4.95
C LYS A 64 -13.71 10.71 -6.20
N PRO A 65 -14.78 10.07 -6.72
CA PRO A 65 -14.69 9.56 -8.08
C PRO A 65 -14.36 10.73 -9.04
N ALA A 66 -13.83 10.40 -10.22
CA ALA A 66 -13.47 11.40 -11.22
C ALA A 66 -14.62 12.35 -11.62
N ASN A 67 -15.88 11.98 -11.32
CA ASN A 67 -17.11 12.70 -11.67
C ASN A 67 -17.31 12.86 -13.18
N LEU A 68 -16.80 11.88 -13.95
CA LEU A 68 -16.94 11.83 -15.41
C LEU A 68 -18.10 10.94 -15.86
N ASN A 69 -18.68 10.13 -14.96
CA ASN A 69 -19.65 9.07 -15.29
C ASN A 69 -19.24 8.22 -16.51
N CYS A 70 -17.94 7.97 -16.66
CA CYS A 70 -17.37 7.30 -17.83
C CYS A 70 -17.70 5.81 -17.95
N GLY A 71 -18.22 5.17 -16.89
CA GLY A 71 -18.59 3.76 -16.89
C GLY A 71 -17.42 2.76 -16.83
N LEU A 72 -16.16 3.20 -16.73
CA LEU A 72 -14.99 2.29 -16.67
C LEU A 72 -15.01 1.35 -15.46
N CYS A 73 -15.59 1.79 -14.34
CA CYS A 73 -15.81 0.96 -13.14
C CYS A 73 -17.10 0.12 -13.20
N LYS A 74 -17.72 0.02 -14.40
CA LYS A 74 -18.97 -0.69 -14.69
C LYS A 74 -20.23 -0.17 -13.96
N MET A 75 -20.12 0.98 -13.29
CA MET A 75 -21.20 1.67 -12.58
C MET A 75 -21.07 3.20 -12.78
N ASP A 76 -22.02 3.97 -12.25
CA ASP A 76 -21.96 5.43 -12.20
C ASP A 76 -21.12 5.97 -11.02
N CYS A 77 -20.84 7.28 -11.03
CA CYS A 77 -20.07 7.91 -9.95
C CYS A 77 -20.84 7.95 -8.62
N ASP A 78 -22.18 7.89 -8.64
CA ASP A 78 -22.98 7.83 -7.41
C ASP A 78 -22.83 6.48 -6.70
N SER A 79 -22.73 5.39 -7.46
CA SER A 79 -22.42 4.06 -6.94
C SER A 79 -21.04 4.03 -6.29
N ALA A 80 -20.06 4.74 -6.85
CA ALA A 80 -18.75 4.89 -6.22
C ALA A 80 -18.83 5.67 -4.89
N ARG A 81 -19.58 6.78 -4.84
CA ARG A 81 -19.81 7.55 -3.59
C ARG A 81 -20.53 6.73 -2.51
N GLN A 82 -21.32 5.74 -2.92
CA GLN A 82 -22.01 4.80 -2.03
C GLN A 82 -21.13 3.61 -1.62
N GLY A 83 -19.87 3.52 -2.04
CA GLY A 83 -19.00 2.39 -1.73
C GLY A 83 -19.40 1.09 -2.41
N LYS A 84 -20.06 1.16 -3.58
CA LYS A 84 -20.45 -0.04 -4.37
C LYS A 84 -19.40 -0.42 -5.42
N THR A 85 -18.47 0.48 -5.72
CA THR A 85 -17.38 0.26 -6.67
C THR A 85 -16.26 1.25 -6.41
N PHE A 86 -15.05 0.93 -6.87
CA PHE A 86 -13.91 1.85 -6.84
C PHE A 86 -13.78 2.58 -8.18
N CYS A 87 -13.46 3.88 -8.13
CA CYS A 87 -13.14 4.64 -9.34
C CYS A 87 -11.84 4.12 -9.96
N VAL A 88 -11.89 3.66 -11.22
CA VAL A 88 -10.71 3.17 -11.94
C VAL A 88 -9.61 4.23 -12.03
N PHE A 89 -9.96 5.51 -12.19
CA PHE A 89 -8.96 6.58 -12.21
C PHE A 89 -8.22 6.73 -10.88
N SER A 90 -8.90 6.59 -9.73
CA SER A 90 -8.24 6.64 -8.43
C SER A 90 -7.29 5.46 -8.24
N ALA A 91 -7.67 4.27 -8.71
CA ALA A 91 -6.79 3.10 -8.71
C ALA A 91 -5.58 3.29 -9.65
N LEU A 92 -5.76 3.91 -10.82
CA LEU A 92 -4.68 4.26 -11.73
C LEU A 92 -3.72 5.28 -11.11
N ASP A 93 -4.26 6.31 -10.46
CA ASP A 93 -3.46 7.33 -9.80
C ASP A 93 -2.66 6.75 -8.62
N LEU A 94 -3.24 5.78 -7.88
CA LEU A 94 -2.53 5.02 -6.86
C LEU A 94 -1.38 4.21 -7.47
N GLY A 95 -1.63 3.51 -8.58
CA GLY A 95 -0.61 2.72 -9.28
C GLY A 95 0.54 3.59 -9.80
N ILE A 96 0.23 4.77 -10.35
CA ILE A 96 1.24 5.75 -10.75
C ILE A 96 2.03 6.22 -9.52
N GLY A 97 1.34 6.52 -8.42
CA GLY A 97 1.93 6.89 -7.13
C GLY A 97 2.97 5.87 -6.63
N LEU A 98 2.57 4.60 -6.62
CA LEU A 98 3.43 3.49 -6.22
C LEU A 98 4.64 3.34 -7.15
N GLY A 99 4.41 3.41 -8.46
CA GLY A 99 5.47 3.30 -9.46
C GLY A 99 6.52 4.39 -9.32
N VAL A 100 6.09 5.65 -9.16
CA VAL A 100 6.99 6.79 -8.96
C VAL A 100 7.75 6.69 -7.63
N ALA A 101 7.10 6.24 -6.56
CA ALA A 101 7.77 6.05 -5.27
C ALA A 101 8.91 5.01 -5.38
N VAL A 102 8.61 3.84 -5.96
CA VAL A 102 9.60 2.77 -6.13
C VAL A 102 10.74 3.18 -7.05
N ASP A 103 10.46 3.90 -8.14
CA ASP A 103 11.49 4.43 -9.05
C ASP A 103 12.48 5.34 -8.30
N VAL A 104 11.96 6.28 -7.50
CA VAL A 104 12.79 7.15 -6.66
C VAL A 104 13.59 6.34 -5.63
N PHE A 105 13.00 5.35 -4.98
CA PHE A 105 13.73 4.51 -4.02
C PHE A 105 14.87 3.73 -4.68
N ASN A 106 14.64 3.21 -5.88
CA ASN A 106 15.66 2.50 -6.64
C ASN A 106 16.82 3.43 -7.05
N ASP A 107 16.54 4.67 -7.43
CA ASP A 107 17.58 5.67 -7.74
C ASP A 107 18.51 5.95 -6.54
N PHE A 108 17.99 5.82 -5.32
CA PHE A 108 18.76 5.94 -4.07
C PHE A 108 19.31 4.61 -3.54
N GLY A 109 19.11 3.50 -4.27
CA GLY A 109 19.55 2.17 -3.83
C GLY A 109 18.83 1.67 -2.58
N VAL A 110 17.62 2.16 -2.32
CA VAL A 110 16.78 1.72 -1.20
C VAL A 110 16.02 0.47 -1.62
N ASP A 111 16.25 -0.62 -0.91
CA ASP A 111 15.52 -1.86 -1.13
C ASP A 111 14.05 -1.66 -0.76
N ASN A 112 13.14 -2.06 -1.65
CA ASN A 112 11.72 -1.84 -1.45
C ASN A 112 10.89 -2.94 -2.13
N ARG A 113 9.61 -3.05 -1.74
CA ARG A 113 8.63 -3.93 -2.39
C ARG A 113 7.22 -3.41 -2.20
N ILE A 114 6.43 -3.38 -3.27
CA ILE A 114 4.99 -3.06 -3.18
C ILE A 114 4.24 -4.24 -2.54
N GLN A 115 3.60 -4.01 -1.39
CA GLN A 115 2.92 -5.03 -0.60
C GLN A 115 1.51 -4.59 -0.18
N TRP A 116 0.51 -5.31 -0.70
CA TRP A 116 -0.88 -5.12 -0.30
C TRP A 116 -1.18 -5.73 1.09
N THR A 117 -0.41 -6.73 1.51
CA THR A 117 -0.53 -7.41 2.81
C THR A 117 -0.36 -6.44 3.97
N LEU A 118 0.67 -5.61 3.90
CA LEU A 118 0.94 -4.56 4.89
C LEU A 118 0.01 -3.36 4.71
N GLY A 119 -0.43 -3.08 3.49
CA GLY A 119 -1.47 -2.07 3.23
C GLY A 119 -2.79 -2.43 3.92
N GLU A 120 -3.20 -3.70 3.87
CA GLU A 120 -4.40 -4.19 4.57
C GLU A 120 -4.23 -4.14 6.09
N ALA A 121 -3.05 -4.51 6.63
CA ALA A 121 -2.76 -4.34 8.05
C ALA A 121 -2.81 -2.87 8.49
N CYS A 122 -2.26 -1.94 7.70
CA CYS A 122 -2.39 -0.51 7.97
C CYS A 122 -3.84 -0.06 7.97
N LYS A 123 -4.66 -0.58 7.05
CA LYS A 123 -6.09 -0.30 6.97
C LYS A 123 -6.84 -0.83 8.19
N SER A 124 -6.57 -2.05 8.65
CA SER A 124 -7.26 -2.62 9.83
C SER A 124 -6.89 -1.88 11.13
N LEU A 125 -5.70 -1.29 11.19
CA LEU A 125 -5.26 -0.40 12.28
C LEU A 125 -5.78 1.04 12.16
N GLY A 126 -6.54 1.38 11.12
CA GLY A 126 -7.06 2.73 10.92
C GLY A 126 -6.00 3.77 10.55
N LEU A 127 -4.87 3.35 9.96
CA LEU A 127 -3.79 4.26 9.56
C LEU A 127 -4.08 5.05 8.28
N CYS A 128 -5.17 4.72 7.59
CA CYS A 128 -5.72 5.44 6.45
C CYS A 128 -7.25 5.60 6.63
N PRO A 129 -7.92 6.49 5.88
CA PRO A 129 -9.37 6.64 5.97
C PRO A 129 -10.14 5.32 5.80
N GLU A 130 -11.25 5.16 6.51
CA GLU A 130 -12.13 4.00 6.39
C GLU A 130 -12.59 3.79 4.93
N GLY A 131 -12.78 2.53 4.53
CA GLY A 131 -13.14 2.18 3.14
C GLY A 131 -11.98 2.27 2.14
N SER A 132 -10.82 2.81 2.50
CA SER A 132 -9.74 3.00 1.52
C SER A 132 -9.22 1.70 0.88
N VAL A 133 -8.74 1.80 -0.35
CA VAL A 133 -7.75 0.87 -0.90
C VAL A 133 -6.39 1.37 -0.47
N ALA A 134 -5.63 0.55 0.25
CA ALA A 134 -4.34 0.93 0.82
C ALA A 134 -3.27 -0.08 0.42
N ILE A 135 -2.12 0.42 -0.02
CA ILE A 135 -0.96 -0.37 -0.44
C ILE A 135 0.27 0.22 0.24
N ALA A 136 1.09 -0.64 0.82
CA ALA A 136 2.30 -0.24 1.50
C ALA A 136 3.54 -0.55 0.66
N VAL A 137 4.56 0.29 0.79
CA VAL A 137 5.90 0.10 0.25
C VAL A 137 6.86 0.15 1.43
N PRO A 138 7.12 -0.99 2.09
CA PRO A 138 8.23 -1.10 3.02
C PRO A 138 9.56 -0.84 2.32
N MET A 139 10.46 -0.22 3.06
CA MET A 139 11.77 0.20 2.61
C MET A 139 12.84 -0.26 3.59
N HIS A 140 14.02 -0.54 3.06
CA HIS A 140 15.17 -0.95 3.85
C HIS A 140 16.48 -0.52 3.20
N VAL A 141 17.47 -0.20 4.03
CA VAL A 141 18.82 0.12 3.59
C VAL A 141 19.78 -0.77 4.36
N SER A 142 20.36 -1.76 3.68
CA SER A 142 21.41 -2.59 4.26
C SER A 142 22.34 -3.16 3.19
N SER A 143 23.34 -3.94 3.61
CA SER A 143 24.29 -4.60 2.71
C SER A 143 23.68 -5.75 1.90
N LYS A 144 22.49 -6.21 2.25
CA LYS A 144 21.79 -7.33 1.60
C LYS A 144 20.31 -7.05 1.51
N ASN A 145 19.76 -7.15 0.30
CA ASN A 145 18.32 -6.99 0.10
C ASN A 145 17.53 -8.13 0.76
N VAL A 146 16.76 -7.75 1.76
CA VAL A 146 15.97 -8.65 2.61
C VAL A 146 14.71 -9.18 1.94
N PHE A 147 14.21 -8.52 0.89
CA PHE A 147 13.04 -8.98 0.15
C PHE A 147 13.36 -10.22 -0.71
N PHE A 148 14.65 -10.55 -0.86
CA PHE A 148 15.14 -11.79 -1.48
C PHE A 148 15.56 -12.86 -0.46
N ASP A 149 15.35 -12.63 0.85
CA ASP A 149 15.63 -13.64 1.86
C ASP A 149 14.71 -14.85 1.72
N ARG A 150 15.33 -16.03 1.85
CA ARG A 150 14.67 -17.32 1.64
C ARG A 150 14.39 -17.98 2.99
N PHE A 151 13.27 -17.66 3.60
CA PHE A 151 12.87 -18.22 4.89
C PHE A 151 12.38 -19.69 4.84
N TRP A 152 12.45 -20.36 3.68
CA TRP A 152 12.05 -21.77 3.51
C TRP A 152 13.23 -22.75 3.60
N TRP A 153 14.45 -22.27 3.82
CA TRP A 153 15.63 -23.12 4.01
C TRP A 153 16.03 -23.11 5.48
N ASP A 154 15.35 -23.91 6.30
CA ASP A 154 15.95 -24.40 7.54
C ASP A 154 17.10 -25.34 7.14
N ARG A 155 18.36 -24.87 7.20
CA ARG A 155 19.51 -25.78 7.32
C ARG A 155 19.39 -26.44 8.69
N LYS A 156 18.70 -27.58 8.75
CA LYS A 156 19.08 -28.62 9.71
C LYS A 156 20.49 -29.12 9.40
#